data_AF-A0A0D0V2U4-F1
#
_entry.id   AF-A0A0D0V2U4-F1
#
_cell.length_a   1.000
_cell.length_b   1.000
_cell.length_c   1.000
_cell.angle_alpha   90.00
_cell.angle_beta   90.00
_cell.angle_gamma   90.00
#
_symmetry.space_group_name_H-M   'P 1'
#
loop_
_entity.id
_entity.type
_entity.pdbx_description
1 polymer ?
#
loop_
_entity_poly.entity_id
_entity_poly.type
_entity_poly.pdbx_seq_one_letter_code
_entity_poly.pdbx_strand_id
1 'polypeptide(L)'
;MTPSIHLSKASRKDLYAWREIFTLWIEAQIFESIAERDRGERTVEEAELRLQQFAKQVVKRGLGDRRTMKGKKVREAWEEFLRLNVLLLDLKKFQTANIKAARKILKKHDKRTALTASTGFQAFVRSTLSAPTDKDGNISTWVFYNTSLPHVLLASLTSTLLPCLVKMQKAGKGECPLCRSDVILLADKTCLDLTVMNFMKEWFPKEVKAKQKENDEEIVKEQAQATGMDTRCCIM
;
A
#
# COMPACT_ATOMS: atom_id res chain seq x y z
N MET A 1 -10.13 24.11 -22.94
CA MET A 1 -8.82 24.78 -22.79
C MET A 1 -8.01 23.99 -21.78
N THR A 2 -7.06 23.20 -22.24
CA THR A 2 -6.12 22.50 -21.36
C THR A 2 -5.14 23.51 -20.79
N PRO A 3 -4.97 23.62 -19.45
CA PRO A 3 -3.95 24.49 -18.90
C PRO A 3 -2.59 23.85 -19.20
N SER A 4 -1.86 24.42 -20.16
CA SER A 4 -0.43 24.13 -20.36
C SER A 4 0.31 24.60 -19.11
N ILE A 5 0.66 23.66 -18.22
CA ILE A 5 1.46 23.95 -17.03
C ILE A 5 2.89 24.22 -17.50
N HIS A 6 3.22 25.49 -17.75
CA HIS A 6 4.60 25.90 -18.01
C HIS A 6 5.44 25.80 -16.74
N LEU A 7 6.14 24.68 -16.57
CA LEU A 7 7.13 24.53 -15.49
C LEU A 7 8.32 25.47 -15.70
N SER A 8 8.73 26.16 -14.64
CA SER A 8 9.93 26.98 -14.64
C SER A 8 11.20 26.15 -14.93
N LYS A 9 12.24 26.78 -15.48
CA LYS A 9 13.51 26.12 -15.81
C LYS A 9 14.18 25.47 -14.57
N ALA A 10 13.99 26.06 -13.38
CA ALA A 10 14.43 25.50 -12.10
C ALA A 10 13.62 24.26 -11.71
N SER A 11 12.29 24.33 -11.85
CA SER A 11 11.39 23.20 -11.58
C SER A 11 11.67 22.00 -12.48
N ARG A 12 12.04 22.21 -13.75
CA ARG A 12 12.50 21.10 -14.62
C ARG A 12 13.79 20.46 -14.14
N LYS A 13 14.78 21.24 -13.68
CA LYS A 13 16.04 20.68 -13.17
C LYS A 13 15.82 19.87 -11.89
N ASP A 14 15.01 20.39 -10.98
CA ASP A 14 14.61 19.70 -9.75
C ASP A 14 13.90 18.36 -10.09
N LEU A 15 13.04 18.33 -11.12
CA LEU A 15 12.39 17.10 -11.60
C LEU A 15 13.38 16.05 -12.13
N TYR A 16 14.42 16.45 -12.87
CA TYR A 16 15.43 15.50 -13.34
C TYR A 16 16.28 14.96 -12.20
N ALA A 17 16.61 15.80 -11.21
CA ALA A 17 17.28 15.34 -10.00
C ALA A 17 16.44 14.32 -9.23
N TRP A 18 15.13 14.56 -9.09
CA TRP A 18 14.21 13.60 -8.46
C TRP A 18 14.09 12.30 -9.24
N ARG A 19 14.01 12.35 -10.58
CA ARG A 19 14.00 11.14 -11.40
C ARG A 19 15.22 10.28 -11.14
N GLU A 20 16.41 10.88 -11.12
CA GLU A 20 17.64 10.14 -10.86
C GLU A 20 17.68 9.53 -9.45
N ILE A 21 17.25 10.29 -8.43
CA ILE A 21 17.13 9.79 -7.06
C ILE A 21 16.17 8.61 -6.97
N PHE A 22 15.00 8.70 -7.60
CA PHE A 22 14.02 7.62 -7.58
C PHE A 22 14.51 6.39 -8.34
N THR A 23 15.16 6.56 -9.49
CA THR A 23 15.80 5.46 -10.20
C THR A 23 16.81 4.75 -9.30
N LEU A 24 17.70 5.50 -8.65
CA LEU A 24 18.66 4.95 -7.70
C LEU A 24 18.00 4.23 -6.53
N TRP A 25 16.91 4.77 -6.00
CA TRP A 25 16.19 4.18 -4.87
C TRP A 25 15.48 2.88 -5.26
N ILE A 26 14.82 2.85 -6.42
CA ILE A 26 14.16 1.66 -6.97
C ILE A 26 15.21 0.58 -7.25
N GLU A 27 16.31 0.93 -7.91
CA GLU A 27 17.40 -0.01 -8.22
C GLU A 27 18.07 -0.55 -6.95
N ALA A 28 18.15 0.26 -5.89
CA ALA A 28 18.73 -0.15 -4.62
C ALA A 28 17.93 -1.26 -3.92
N GLN A 29 16.64 -1.42 -4.24
CA GLN A 29 15.79 -2.51 -3.73
C GLN A 29 15.95 -2.69 -2.20
N ILE A 30 15.87 -1.57 -1.48
CA ILE A 30 16.31 -1.44 -0.08
C ILE A 30 15.55 -2.41 0.82
N PHE A 31 14.22 -2.46 0.69
CA PHE A 31 13.35 -3.21 1.59
C PHE A 31 12.86 -4.53 1.00
N GLU A 32 12.72 -4.62 -0.33
CA GLU A 32 12.18 -5.79 -1.03
C GLU A 32 12.97 -6.03 -2.32
N SER A 33 13.23 -7.30 -2.64
CA SER A 33 13.77 -7.71 -3.94
C SER A 33 12.66 -8.00 -4.93
N ILE A 34 12.83 -7.53 -6.16
CA ILE A 34 12.02 -7.90 -7.32
C ILE A 34 12.71 -8.95 -8.21
N ALA A 35 13.96 -9.31 -7.92
CA ALA A 35 14.67 -10.30 -8.72
C ALA A 35 14.18 -11.72 -8.42
N GLU A 36 13.96 -12.51 -9.46
CA GLU A 36 13.33 -13.83 -9.36
C GLU A 36 14.09 -14.85 -8.50
N ARG A 37 15.40 -14.66 -8.28
CA ARG A 37 16.21 -15.55 -7.45
C ARG A 37 16.08 -15.29 -5.94
N ASP A 38 15.78 -14.06 -5.54
CA ASP A 38 15.75 -13.64 -4.13
C ASP A 38 14.54 -12.75 -3.83
N ARG A 39 13.45 -12.94 -4.58
CA ARG A 39 12.19 -12.20 -4.47
C ARG A 39 11.68 -12.22 -3.03
N GLY A 40 11.31 -11.03 -2.54
CA GLY A 40 10.68 -10.87 -1.24
C GLY A 40 11.40 -9.90 -0.31
N GLU A 41 10.96 -9.89 0.94
CA GLU A 41 11.41 -8.92 1.94
C GLU A 41 12.87 -9.15 2.35
N ARG A 42 13.64 -8.06 2.41
CA ARG A 42 15.03 -8.06 2.85
C ARG A 42 15.12 -8.20 4.36
N THR A 43 16.23 -8.73 4.87
CA THR A 43 16.52 -8.71 6.32
C THR A 43 16.75 -7.27 6.81
N VAL A 44 16.73 -7.06 8.13
CA VAL A 44 17.03 -5.74 8.71
C VAL A 44 18.45 -5.32 8.34
N GLU A 45 19.39 -6.25 8.41
CA GLU A 45 20.81 -6.04 8.14
C GLU A 45 21.04 -5.69 6.67
N GLU A 46 20.37 -6.41 5.76
CA GLU A 46 20.44 -6.13 4.32
C GLU A 46 19.82 -4.79 3.95
N ALA A 47 18.67 -4.44 4.54
CA ALA A 47 18.00 -3.16 4.29
C ALA A 47 18.85 -1.99 4.79
N GLU A 48 19.48 -2.12 5.96
CA GLU A 48 20.40 -1.12 6.49
C GLU A 48 21.63 -0.92 5.59
N LEU A 49 22.24 -2.02 5.15
CA LEU A 49 23.39 -1.97 4.24
C LEU A 49 23.02 -1.27 2.92
N ARG A 50 21.88 -1.64 2.33
CA ARG A 50 21.40 -1.06 1.06
C ARG A 50 21.03 0.41 1.20
N LEU A 51 20.39 0.80 2.31
CA LEU A 51 20.07 2.20 2.58
C LEU A 51 21.36 3.05 2.72
N GLN A 52 22.39 2.52 3.38
CA GLN A 52 23.69 3.18 3.45
C GLN A 52 24.37 3.29 2.08
N GLN A 53 24.28 2.25 1.25
CA GLN A 53 24.80 2.29 -0.12
C GLN A 53 24.07 3.31 -0.99
N PHE A 54 22.74 3.37 -0.90
CA PHE A 54 21.93 4.38 -1.56
C PHE A 54 22.36 5.79 -1.15
N ALA A 55 22.47 6.07 0.16
CA ALA A 55 22.93 7.36 0.66
C ALA A 55 24.33 7.73 0.13
N LYS A 56 25.27 6.77 0.07
CA LYS A 56 26.60 6.98 -0.52
C LYS A 56 26.53 7.34 -2.01
N GLN A 57 25.66 6.69 -2.78
CA GLN A 57 25.49 6.99 -4.21
C GLN A 57 24.88 8.38 -4.44
N VAL A 58 23.90 8.75 -3.63
CA VAL A 58 23.28 10.09 -3.66
C VAL A 58 24.33 11.18 -3.41
N VAL A 59 25.14 11.03 -2.36
CA VAL A 59 26.22 11.97 -2.03
C VAL A 59 27.28 12.00 -3.13
N LYS A 60 27.72 10.84 -3.63
CA LYS A 60 28.73 10.73 -4.70
C LYS A 60 28.32 11.48 -5.96
N ARG A 61 27.03 11.48 -6.30
CA ARG A 61 26.49 12.17 -7.48
C ARG A 61 26.09 13.63 -7.19
N GLY A 62 26.24 14.11 -5.95
CA GLY A 62 25.81 15.45 -5.53
C GLY A 62 24.30 15.65 -5.63
N LEU A 63 23.52 14.57 -5.53
CA LEU A 63 22.06 14.62 -5.56
C LEU A 63 21.54 15.02 -4.17
N GLY A 64 20.52 15.88 -4.11
CA GLY A 64 19.93 16.36 -2.84
C GLY A 64 20.59 17.60 -2.21
N ASP A 65 21.72 18.07 -2.75
CA ASP A 65 22.37 19.32 -2.30
C ASP A 65 21.64 20.58 -2.80
N ARG A 66 21.88 21.72 -2.13
CA ARG A 66 21.35 23.05 -2.52
C ARG A 66 21.71 23.46 -3.96
N ARG A 67 22.74 22.86 -4.54
CA ARG A 67 23.18 23.12 -5.92
C ARG A 67 22.26 22.45 -6.95
N THR A 68 21.65 21.33 -6.56
CA THR A 68 20.93 20.38 -7.42
C THR A 68 19.43 20.49 -7.20
N MET A 69 19.00 20.73 -5.95
CA MET A 69 17.62 21.01 -5.58
C MET A 69 17.47 22.44 -5.07
N LYS A 70 16.92 23.32 -5.91
CA LYS A 70 16.85 24.77 -5.61
C LYS A 70 15.55 25.19 -4.94
N GLY A 71 14.43 24.54 -5.27
CA GLY A 71 13.13 24.85 -4.68
C GLY A 71 13.08 24.57 -3.17
N LYS A 72 12.52 25.50 -2.38
CA LYS A 72 12.32 25.30 -0.92
C LYS A 72 11.46 24.05 -0.65
N LYS A 73 10.29 23.95 -1.29
CA LYS A 73 9.38 22.79 -1.18
C LYS A 73 10.03 21.48 -1.61
N VAL A 74 10.90 21.53 -2.63
CA VAL A 74 11.62 20.36 -3.16
C VAL A 74 12.61 19.83 -2.12
N ARG A 75 13.30 20.72 -1.39
CA ARG A 75 14.20 20.35 -0.31
C ARG A 75 13.46 19.80 0.91
N GLU A 76 12.35 20.41 1.28
CA GLU A 76 11.48 19.88 2.36
C GLU A 76 10.98 18.47 2.01
N ALA A 77 10.55 18.24 0.76
CA ALA A 77 10.15 16.92 0.29
C ALA A 77 11.32 15.91 0.29
N TRP A 78 12.54 16.35 0.00
CA TRP A 78 13.73 15.52 0.04
C TRP A 78 14.11 15.11 1.46
N GLU A 79 14.10 16.04 2.40
CA GLU A 79 14.32 15.77 3.83
C GLU A 79 13.27 14.80 4.37
N GLU A 80 12.00 15.01 4.02
CA GLU A 80 10.91 14.12 4.39
C GLU A 80 11.07 12.72 3.80
N PHE A 81 11.47 12.61 2.53
CA PHE A 81 11.74 11.33 1.89
C PHE A 81 12.84 10.54 2.61
N LEU A 82 13.94 11.19 2.99
CA LEU A 82 15.00 10.54 3.77
C LEU A 82 14.50 10.11 5.16
N ARG A 83 13.74 10.97 5.84
CA ARG A 83 13.14 10.67 7.13
C ARG A 83 12.23 9.44 7.07
N LEU A 84 11.40 9.33 6.03
CA LEU A 84 10.51 8.19 5.82
C LEU A 84 11.28 6.89 5.59
N ASN A 85 12.40 6.92 4.87
CA ASN A 85 13.24 5.74 4.67
C ASN A 85 13.85 5.23 5.97
N VAL A 86 14.35 6.14 6.82
CA VAL A 86 14.88 5.77 8.15
C VAL A 86 13.77 5.25 9.04
N LEU A 87 12.62 5.94 9.07
CA LEU A 87 11.44 5.50 9.83
C LEU A 87 10.99 4.10 9.40
N LEU A 88 11.01 3.78 8.11
CA LEU A 88 10.65 2.46 7.61
C LEU A 88 11.64 1.37 8.09
N LEU A 89 12.94 1.68 8.12
CA LEU A 89 13.95 0.80 8.69
C LEU A 89 13.74 0.59 10.21
N ASP A 90 13.43 1.65 10.95
CA ASP A 90 13.17 1.58 12.39
C ASP A 90 11.91 0.77 12.71
N LEU A 91 10.85 0.96 11.93
CA LEU A 91 9.64 0.14 12.03
C LEU A 91 9.94 -1.34 11.78
N LYS A 92 10.77 -1.65 10.78
CA LYS A 92 11.20 -3.02 10.50
C LYS A 92 12.03 -3.63 11.64
N LYS A 93 12.96 -2.85 12.22
CA LYS A 93 13.73 -3.23 13.42
C LYS A 93 12.81 -3.52 14.60
N PHE A 94 11.84 -2.64 14.84
CA PHE A 94 10.84 -2.77 15.91
C PHE A 94 9.95 -4.00 15.72
N GLN A 95 9.45 -4.23 14.50
CA GLN A 95 8.69 -5.44 14.17
C GLN A 95 9.50 -6.70 14.47
N THR A 96 10.74 -6.78 13.99
CA THR A 96 11.64 -7.92 14.24
C THR A 96 11.87 -8.16 15.73
N ALA A 97 12.08 -7.08 16.50
CA ALA A 97 12.25 -7.16 17.95
C ALA A 97 10.98 -7.66 18.65
N ASN A 98 9.81 -7.16 18.28
CA ASN A 98 8.52 -7.54 18.86
C ASN A 98 8.16 -9.00 18.56
N ILE A 99 8.41 -9.47 17.35
CA ILE A 99 8.26 -10.87 16.96
C ILE A 99 9.08 -11.78 17.88
N LYS A 100 10.36 -11.42 18.07
CA LYS A 100 11.28 -12.16 18.94
C LYS A 100 10.83 -12.11 20.39
N ALA A 101 10.35 -10.97 20.87
CA ALA A 101 9.83 -10.79 22.22
C ALA A 101 8.57 -11.64 22.44
N ALA A 102 7.58 -11.54 21.56
CA ALA A 102 6.34 -12.33 21.61
C ALA A 102 6.63 -13.83 21.64
N ARG A 103 7.50 -14.32 20.76
CA ARG A 103 7.95 -15.73 20.78
C ARG A 103 8.56 -16.13 22.13
N LYS A 104 9.42 -15.29 22.70
CA LYS A 104 10.06 -15.55 24.00
C LYS A 104 9.05 -15.52 25.16
N ILE A 105 8.08 -14.61 25.11
CA ILE A 105 7.00 -14.50 26.10
C ILE A 105 6.14 -15.77 26.06
N LEU A 106 5.65 -16.16 24.88
CA LEU A 106 4.83 -17.37 24.71
C LEU A 106 5.60 -18.63 25.14
N LYS A 107 6.86 -18.78 24.74
CA LYS A 107 7.69 -19.91 25.18
C LYS A 107 7.89 -19.94 26.70
N LYS A 108 8.08 -18.77 27.33
CA LYS A 108 8.23 -18.67 28.80
C LYS A 108 6.91 -18.97 29.51
N HIS A 109 5.80 -18.51 28.96
CA HIS A 109 4.46 -18.79 29.46
C HIS A 109 4.20 -20.29 29.47
N ASP A 110 4.32 -20.94 28.30
CA ASP A 110 4.03 -22.37 28.16
C ASP A 110 4.92 -23.24 29.07
N LYS A 111 6.20 -22.86 29.23
CA LYS A 111 7.10 -23.54 30.17
C LYS A 111 6.65 -23.42 31.64
N ARG A 112 6.03 -22.30 32.03
CA ARG A 112 5.62 -22.03 33.42
C ARG A 112 4.23 -22.57 33.74
N THR A 113 3.33 -22.57 32.77
CA THR A 113 1.91 -22.92 32.97
C THR A 113 1.57 -24.33 32.47
N ALA A 114 2.47 -24.97 31.71
CA ALA A 114 2.22 -26.21 30.97
C ALA A 114 1.05 -26.11 29.98
N LEU A 115 0.56 -24.90 29.70
CA LEU A 115 -0.43 -24.61 28.68
C LEU A 115 0.24 -24.49 27.30
N THR A 116 -0.53 -24.64 26.23
CA THR A 116 -0.05 -24.63 24.83
C THR A 116 -0.41 -23.33 24.10
N ALA A 117 -0.21 -22.18 24.76
CA ALA A 117 -0.59 -20.89 24.20
C ALA A 117 0.21 -20.54 22.94
N SER A 118 1.47 -20.98 22.83
CA SER A 118 2.26 -20.79 21.61
C SER A 118 1.70 -21.53 20.40
N THR A 119 1.10 -22.71 20.61
CA THR A 119 0.46 -23.52 19.57
C THR A 119 -0.86 -22.90 19.11
N GLY A 120 -1.67 -22.40 20.06
CA GLY A 120 -2.96 -21.76 19.78
C GLY A 120 -2.86 -20.33 19.26
N PHE A 121 -1.73 -19.65 19.45
CA PHE A 121 -1.56 -18.24 19.09
C PHE A 121 -1.80 -17.97 17.59
N GLN A 122 -1.39 -18.90 16.71
CA GLN A 122 -1.60 -18.74 15.27
C GLN A 122 -3.09 -18.74 14.90
N ALA A 123 -3.85 -19.67 15.49
CA ALA A 123 -5.29 -19.77 15.29
C ALA A 123 -6.03 -18.56 15.89
N PHE A 124 -5.59 -18.07 17.04
CA PHE A 124 -6.11 -16.86 17.67
C PHE A 124 -5.87 -15.60 16.83
N VAL A 125 -4.67 -15.45 16.26
CA VAL A 125 -4.37 -14.34 15.35
C VAL A 125 -5.21 -14.43 14.08
N ARG A 126 -5.39 -15.63 13.51
CA ARG A 126 -6.30 -15.89 12.37
C ARG A 126 -7.75 -15.54 12.66
N SER A 127 -8.26 -15.86 13.85
CA SER A 127 -9.66 -15.60 14.20
C SER A 127 -9.94 -14.13 14.46
N THR A 128 -8.91 -13.37 14.84
CA THR A 128 -9.03 -11.97 15.25
C THR A 128 -8.65 -11.00 14.13
N LEU A 129 -7.78 -11.41 13.20
CA LEU A 129 -7.30 -10.58 12.08
C LEU A 129 -7.50 -11.33 10.75
N SER A 130 -8.05 -10.64 9.74
CA SER A 130 -8.20 -11.17 8.38
C SER A 130 -6.84 -11.34 7.70
N ALA A 131 -6.19 -12.48 7.95
CA ALA A 131 -4.90 -12.83 7.37
C ALA A 131 -5.06 -13.58 6.02
N PRO A 132 -4.26 -13.27 5.00
CA PRO A 132 -4.13 -14.11 3.80
C PRO A 132 -3.66 -15.53 4.16
N THR A 133 -4.34 -16.55 3.65
CA THR A 133 -3.98 -17.98 3.77
C THR A 133 -3.36 -18.48 2.48
N ASP A 134 -2.42 -19.43 2.55
CA ASP A 134 -1.95 -20.13 1.34
C ASP A 134 -2.97 -21.16 0.83
N LYS A 135 -2.63 -21.85 -0.27
CA LYS A 135 -3.47 -22.88 -0.91
C LYS A 135 -3.72 -24.11 -0.03
N ASP A 136 -2.86 -24.35 0.95
CA ASP A 136 -2.94 -25.46 1.90
C ASP A 136 -3.66 -25.05 3.20
N GLY A 137 -4.19 -23.82 3.25
CA GLY A 137 -4.89 -23.28 4.42
C GLY A 137 -3.95 -22.88 5.57
N ASN A 138 -2.64 -22.90 5.35
CA ASN A 138 -1.65 -22.46 6.31
C ASN A 138 -1.54 -20.95 6.31
N ILE A 139 -1.39 -20.39 7.50
CA ILE A 139 -1.12 -18.97 7.69
C ILE A 139 0.33 -18.88 8.13
N SER A 140 1.15 -18.18 7.37
CA SER A 140 2.40 -17.69 7.94
C SER A 140 2.00 -16.71 9.05
N THR A 141 2.18 -17.14 10.30
CA THR A 141 1.83 -16.40 11.52
C THR A 141 2.42 -14.99 11.54
N TRP A 142 3.45 -14.79 10.72
CA TRP A 142 4.19 -13.55 10.55
C TRP A 142 3.79 -12.78 9.29
N VAL A 143 2.73 -13.13 8.56
CA VAL A 143 2.29 -12.39 7.35
C VAL A 143 2.02 -10.91 7.65
N PHE A 144 1.46 -10.60 8.81
CA PHE A 144 1.31 -9.21 9.29
C PHE A 144 2.64 -8.49 9.61
N TYR A 145 3.74 -9.24 9.66
CA TYR A 145 5.08 -8.75 9.98
C TYR A 145 6.08 -8.90 8.81
N ASN A 146 5.74 -9.69 7.78
CA ASN A 146 6.53 -9.92 6.56
C ASN A 146 5.95 -9.18 5.34
N THR A 147 4.73 -8.67 5.47
CA THR A 147 4.11 -7.79 4.48
C THR A 147 4.19 -6.40 5.07
N SER A 148 4.87 -5.48 4.38
CA SER A 148 5.09 -4.14 4.90
C SER A 148 3.73 -3.50 5.28
N LEU A 149 3.64 -2.88 6.45
CA LEU A 149 2.43 -2.17 6.91
C LEU A 149 1.85 -1.25 5.81
N PRO A 150 2.67 -0.58 4.96
CA PRO A 150 2.18 0.13 3.78
C PRO A 150 1.47 -0.74 2.75
N HIS A 151 1.93 -1.96 2.46
CA HIS A 151 1.23 -2.89 1.56
C HIS A 151 -0.09 -3.37 2.14
N VAL A 152 -0.14 -3.66 3.45
CA VAL A 152 -1.38 -4.05 4.12
C VAL A 152 -2.36 -2.87 4.16
N LEU A 153 -1.89 -1.67 4.49
CA LEU A 153 -2.70 -0.46 4.47
C LEU A 153 -3.15 -0.14 3.03
N LEU A 154 -2.29 -0.20 2.02
CA LEU A 154 -2.66 0.05 0.64
C LEU A 154 -3.68 -0.99 0.14
N ALA A 155 -3.47 -2.28 0.42
CA ALA A 155 -4.39 -3.34 0.04
C ALA A 155 -5.74 -3.21 0.76
N SER A 156 -5.74 -2.88 2.06
CA SER A 156 -6.98 -2.62 2.81
C SER A 156 -7.67 -1.34 2.33
N LEU A 157 -6.95 -0.24 2.14
CA LEU A 157 -7.49 1.03 1.63
C LEU A 157 -8.03 0.86 0.20
N THR A 158 -7.38 0.08 -0.65
CA THR A 158 -7.87 -0.15 -2.02
C THR A 158 -9.02 -1.16 -2.08
N SER A 159 -9.00 -2.23 -1.28
CA SER A 159 -10.07 -3.24 -1.31
C SER A 159 -11.32 -2.84 -0.54
N THR A 160 -11.19 -2.02 0.52
CA THR A 160 -12.32 -1.61 1.37
C THR A 160 -12.78 -0.18 1.11
N LEU A 161 -11.85 0.75 0.87
CA LEU A 161 -12.19 2.16 0.81
C LEU A 161 -12.76 2.56 -0.55
N LEU A 162 -12.28 2.00 -1.67
CA LEU A 162 -12.88 2.22 -3.00
C LEU A 162 -14.38 1.86 -3.04
N PRO A 163 -14.81 0.66 -2.59
CA PRO A 163 -16.24 0.34 -2.49
C PRO A 163 -17.00 1.25 -1.52
N CYS A 164 -16.42 1.60 -0.37
CA CYS A 164 -17.05 2.50 0.60
C CYS A 164 -17.25 3.92 0.05
N LEU A 165 -16.29 4.47 -0.70
CA LEU A 165 -16.39 5.79 -1.34
C LEU A 165 -17.60 5.85 -2.27
N VAL A 166 -17.76 4.85 -3.14
CA VAL A 166 -18.89 4.77 -4.09
C VAL A 166 -20.22 4.64 -3.34
N LYS A 167 -20.29 3.82 -2.29
CA LYS A 167 -21.52 3.66 -1.48
C LYS A 167 -21.86 4.94 -0.69
N MET A 168 -20.86 5.66 -0.18
CA MET A 168 -21.07 6.94 0.52
C MET A 168 -21.52 8.06 -0.43
N GLN A 169 -20.97 8.11 -1.65
CA GLN A 169 -21.39 9.03 -2.69
C GLN A 169 -22.85 8.78 -3.10
N LYS A 170 -23.25 7.51 -3.31
CA LYS A 170 -24.65 7.12 -3.57
C LYS A 170 -25.59 7.51 -2.41
N ALA A 171 -25.13 7.42 -1.18
CA ALA A 171 -25.89 7.77 0.02
C ALA A 171 -25.91 9.28 0.33
N GLY A 172 -25.29 10.13 -0.51
CA GLY A 172 -25.24 11.58 -0.32
C GLY A 172 -24.39 12.05 0.87
N LYS A 173 -23.48 11.20 1.39
CA LYS A 173 -22.60 11.54 2.52
C LYS A 173 -21.28 12.12 2.00
N GLY A 174 -21.07 13.43 2.21
CA GLY A 174 -19.89 14.15 1.71
C GLY A 174 -18.62 14.03 2.55
N GLU A 175 -18.76 13.71 3.83
CA GLU A 175 -17.63 13.66 4.77
C GLU A 175 -16.82 12.37 4.62
N CYS A 176 -15.50 12.51 4.46
CA CYS A 176 -14.57 11.38 4.42
C CYS A 176 -14.49 10.69 5.80
N PRO A 177 -14.63 9.36 5.89
CA PRO A 177 -14.59 8.64 7.17
C PRO A 177 -13.20 8.66 7.84
N LEU A 178 -12.14 8.96 7.08
CA LEU A 178 -10.77 9.03 7.59
C LEU A 178 -10.40 10.42 8.10
N CYS A 179 -10.64 11.46 7.29
CA CYS A 179 -10.20 12.82 7.59
C CYS A 179 -11.34 13.81 7.89
N ARG A 180 -12.60 13.37 7.81
CA ARG A 180 -13.83 14.18 8.02
C ARG A 180 -13.98 15.39 7.10
N SER A 181 -13.13 15.53 6.09
CA SER A 181 -13.23 16.59 5.10
C SER A 181 -14.35 16.29 4.09
N ASP A 182 -15.02 17.33 3.59
CA ASP A 182 -16.09 17.21 2.58
C ASP A 182 -15.50 17.03 1.18
N VAL A 183 -15.05 15.80 0.90
CA VAL A 183 -14.32 15.46 -0.34
C VAL A 183 -14.95 14.30 -1.11
N ILE A 184 -15.92 13.59 -0.53
CA ILE A 184 -16.50 12.38 -1.13
C ILE A 184 -17.37 12.72 -2.34
N LEU A 185 -18.18 13.78 -2.26
CA LEU A 185 -19.04 14.20 -3.37
C LEU A 185 -18.26 14.88 -4.51
N LEU A 186 -17.02 15.31 -4.25
CA LEU A 186 -16.12 15.89 -5.24
C LEU A 186 -15.38 14.82 -6.07
N ALA A 187 -15.38 13.56 -5.62
CA ALA A 187 -14.74 12.46 -6.33
C ALA A 187 -15.60 12.02 -7.52
N ASP A 188 -15.23 12.47 -8.72
CA ASP A 188 -15.92 12.12 -9.97
C ASP A 188 -15.00 11.35 -10.95
N LYS A 189 -15.52 11.04 -12.14
CA LYS A 189 -14.77 10.31 -13.18
C LYS A 189 -13.53 11.07 -13.66
N THR A 190 -13.43 12.38 -13.42
CA THR A 190 -12.26 13.20 -13.80
C THR A 190 -11.09 13.03 -12.84
N CYS A 191 -11.33 12.48 -11.64
CA CYS A 191 -10.29 12.11 -10.68
C CYS A 191 -9.58 10.78 -11.01
N LEU A 192 -10.05 10.05 -12.03
CA LEU A 192 -9.46 8.78 -12.46
C LEU A 192 -8.27 9.02 -13.40
N ASP A 193 -7.19 8.27 -13.20
CA ASP A 193 -6.05 8.26 -14.11
C ASP A 193 -6.43 7.54 -15.43
N LEU A 194 -6.73 8.36 -16.45
CA LEU A 194 -7.12 7.88 -17.78
C LEU A 194 -6.00 7.09 -18.47
N THR A 195 -4.73 7.39 -18.17
CA THR A 195 -3.59 6.68 -18.75
C THR A 195 -3.54 5.24 -18.22
N VAL A 196 -3.70 5.07 -16.90
CA VAL A 196 -3.74 3.74 -16.28
C VAL A 196 -4.99 2.95 -16.70
N MET A 197 -6.15 3.60 -16.78
CA MET A 197 -7.38 2.95 -17.24
C MET A 197 -7.25 2.42 -18.67
N ASN A 198 -6.71 3.22 -19.59
CA ASN A 198 -6.52 2.80 -20.98
C ASN A 198 -5.50 1.67 -21.09
N PHE A 199 -4.40 1.75 -20.33
CA PHE A 199 -3.44 0.66 -20.22
C PHE A 199 -4.10 -0.65 -19.76
N MET A 200 -4.91 -0.61 -18.70
CA MET A 200 -5.61 -1.81 -18.21
C MET A 200 -6.57 -2.40 -19.25
N LYS A 201 -7.30 -1.56 -20.00
CA LYS A 201 -8.21 -2.02 -21.05
C LYS A 201 -7.49 -2.63 -22.25
N GLU A 202 -6.32 -2.10 -22.58
CA GLU A 202 -5.52 -2.56 -23.73
C GLU A 202 -4.80 -3.88 -23.41
N TRP A 203 -4.20 -3.98 -22.22
CA TRP A 203 -3.38 -5.13 -21.83
C TRP A 203 -4.17 -6.26 -21.15
N PHE A 204 -5.30 -5.95 -20.48
CA PHE A 204 -6.11 -6.92 -19.73
C PHE A 204 -7.62 -6.81 -20.06
N PRO A 205 -8.02 -6.89 -21.34
CA PRO A 205 -9.39 -6.63 -21.76
C PRO A 205 -10.41 -7.64 -21.22
N LYS A 206 -10.01 -8.89 -20.95
CA LYS A 206 -10.92 -9.94 -20.45
C LYS A 206 -11.22 -9.75 -18.98
N GLU A 207 -10.19 -9.47 -18.20
CA GLU A 207 -10.22 -9.23 -16.76
C GLU A 207 -11.01 -7.96 -16.43
N VAL A 208 -10.78 -6.88 -17.20
CA VAL A 208 -11.53 -5.63 -17.06
C VAL A 208 -13.02 -5.84 -17.35
N LYS A 209 -13.37 -6.59 -18.42
CA LYS A 209 -14.78 -6.90 -18.74
C LYS A 209 -15.44 -7.78 -17.68
N ALA A 210 -14.73 -8.77 -17.16
CA ALA A 210 -15.24 -9.63 -16.08
C ALA A 210 -15.52 -8.82 -14.82
N LYS A 211 -14.59 -7.94 -14.42
CA LYS A 211 -14.77 -7.08 -13.24
C LYS A 211 -15.88 -6.04 -13.43
N GLN A 212 -16.01 -5.46 -14.63
CA GLN A 212 -17.12 -4.55 -14.93
C GLN A 212 -18.46 -5.25 -14.81
N LYS A 213 -18.57 -6.48 -15.34
CA LYS A 213 -19.79 -7.29 -15.24
C LYS A 213 -20.14 -7.62 -13.78
N GLU A 214 -19.17 -8.01 -12.97
CA GLU A 214 -19.36 -8.27 -11.53
C GLU A 214 -19.87 -7.01 -10.80
N ASN A 215 -19.28 -5.83 -11.09
CA ASN A 215 -19.73 -4.57 -10.50
C ASN A 215 -21.16 -4.21 -10.92
N ASP A 216 -21.50 -4.40 -12.20
CA ASP A 216 -22.84 -4.12 -12.73
C ASP A 216 -23.88 -5.05 -12.10
N GLU A 217 -23.57 -6.33 -11.91
CA GLU A 217 -24.40 -7.30 -11.19
C GLU A 217 -24.61 -6.91 -9.72
N GLU A 218 -23.56 -6.44 -9.02
CA GLU A 218 -23.67 -5.94 -7.65
C GLU A 218 -24.59 -4.72 -7.58
N ILE A 219 -24.48 -3.78 -8.52
CA ILE A 219 -25.33 -2.58 -8.59
C ILE A 219 -26.80 -2.97 -8.79
N VAL A 220 -27.09 -3.88 -9.72
CA VAL A 220 -28.46 -4.37 -9.97
C VAL A 220 -29.03 -5.02 -8.72
N LYS A 221 -28.23 -5.81 -8.00
CA LYS A 221 -28.64 -6.45 -6.75
C LYS A 221 -28.91 -5.44 -5.64
N GLU A 222 -28.07 -4.42 -5.47
CA GLU A 222 -28.28 -3.33 -4.51
C GLU A 222 -29.55 -2.54 -4.83
N GLN A 223 -29.80 -2.24 -6.11
CA GLN A 223 -31.00 -1.51 -6.54
C GLN A 223 -32.27 -2.32 -6.31
N ALA A 224 -32.28 -3.61 -6.64
CA ALA A 224 -33.42 -4.49 -6.39
C ALA A 224 -33.74 -4.62 -4.89
N GLN A 225 -32.70 -4.69 -4.04
CA GLN A 225 -32.87 -4.68 -2.59
C GLN A 225 -33.41 -3.35 -2.06
N ALA A 226 -32.95 -2.21 -2.59
CA ALA A 226 -33.43 -0.89 -2.20
C ALA A 226 -34.89 -0.62 -2.63
N THR A 227 -35.35 -1.21 -3.74
CA THR A 227 -36.74 -1.11 -4.20
C THR A 227 -37.67 -2.19 -3.63
N GLY A 228 -37.15 -3.07 -2.76
CA GLY A 228 -37.93 -4.13 -2.10
C GLY A 228 -38.33 -5.27 -3.04
N MET A 229 -37.68 -5.42 -4.19
CA MET A 229 -37.93 -6.48 -5.16
C MET A 229 -37.07 -7.71 -4.83
N ASP A 230 -37.70 -8.85 -4.53
CA ASP A 230 -36.98 -10.13 -4.39
C ASP A 230 -36.52 -10.60 -5.77
N THR A 231 -35.20 -10.67 -5.97
CA THR A 231 -34.57 -11.17 -7.20
C THR A 231 -34.83 -12.66 -7.47
N ARG A 232 -35.57 -13.37 -6.59
CA ARG A 232 -36.07 -14.73 -6.83
C ARG A 232 -37.39 -14.79 -7.59
N CYS A 233 -38.00 -13.66 -7.96
CA CYS A 233 -39.24 -13.67 -8.72
C CYS A 233 -38.98 -14.06 -10.20
N CYS A 234 -38.90 -15.35 -10.46
CA CYS A 234 -39.10 -15.90 -11.79
C CYS A 234 -40.60 -15.86 -12.09
N ILE A 235 -41.05 -14.94 -12.94
CA ILE A 235 -42.33 -15.10 -13.63
C ILE A 235 -42.05 -16.13 -14.75
N MET A 236 -42.66 -17.31 -14.65
CA MET A 236 -42.75 -18.26 -15.76
C MET A 236 -43.59 -17.69 -16.89
#